data_AF-Q75JE6-F1
#
_entry.id   AF-Q75JE6-F1
#
_cell.length_a   1.000
_cell.length_b   1.000
_cell.length_c   1.000
_cell.angle_alpha   90.00
_cell.angle_beta   90.00
_cell.angle_gamma   90.00
#
_symmetry.space_group_name_H-M   'P 1'
#
loop_
_entity.id
_entity.type
_entity.pdbx_description
1 polymer ?
#
loop_
_entity_poly.entity_id
_entity_poly.type
_entity_poly.pdbx_seq_one_letter_code
_entity_poly.pdbx_strand_id
1 'polypeptide(L)'
;MFKQIIIFIALILFIFNQLDIVSSCRCDSDCEDCNECTLDTCSRGCCSNIEIDCADDNPCTKDSCSKETGCIHEDINCDDGDACTTDSCSQLSGCCNLPISCDACTTDSCLNSTGCCSLPISCDDGDACTTDSCSKKTGCSNVPIACDDGNACTNDGCSKETGCTHSNIDCDDGDACTTDSCSKKTGCCNVPIACDDGNACTTDGCSKETGCTHSNIDCDDGDACTTDSCSKKTGCSNIPMSCNDNDACTTDSCSNSTGCCNSPISCDDDHACTTDSCSKETGCCNSPISCDDGDLCTTDSCSKETGCCHTPVSCDDGEDCTTDTCSSKLGCVHTYITISQPKPVDC
;
A
#
# COMPACT_ATOMS: atom_id res chain seq x y z
N MET A 1 -71.04 -10.45 -145.29
CA MET A 1 -71.03 -9.50 -144.14
C MET A 1 -71.42 -10.18 -142.81
N PHE A 2 -72.45 -11.05 -142.79
CA PHE A 2 -72.92 -11.75 -141.58
C PHE A 2 -71.89 -12.63 -140.83
N LYS A 3 -70.88 -13.19 -141.51
CA LYS A 3 -69.87 -14.07 -140.88
C LYS A 3 -68.85 -13.36 -139.97
N GLN A 4 -68.57 -12.08 -140.19
CA GLN A 4 -67.52 -11.37 -139.43
C GLN A 4 -68.02 -10.85 -138.07
N ILE A 5 -69.31 -10.52 -137.94
CA ILE A 5 -69.89 -10.06 -136.67
C ILE A 5 -69.96 -11.20 -135.64
N ILE A 6 -70.26 -12.43 -136.07
CA ILE A 6 -70.34 -13.59 -135.17
C ILE A 6 -68.95 -13.93 -134.58
N ILE A 7 -67.88 -13.78 -135.36
CA ILE A 7 -66.51 -14.02 -134.86
C ILE A 7 -66.11 -12.97 -133.82
N PHE A 8 -66.53 -11.71 -134.00
CA PHE A 8 -66.23 -10.65 -133.03
C PHE A 8 -66.97 -10.85 -131.69
N ILE A 9 -68.23 -11.30 -131.74
CA ILE A 9 -68.99 -11.65 -130.53
C ILE A 9 -68.38 -12.88 -129.83
N ALA A 10 -67.92 -13.88 -130.59
CA ALA A 10 -67.24 -15.04 -130.02
C ALA A 10 -65.91 -14.69 -129.34
N LEU A 11 -65.14 -13.75 -129.90
CA LEU A 11 -63.90 -13.25 -129.28
C LEU A 11 -64.16 -12.45 -128.01
N ILE A 12 -65.20 -11.61 -127.99
CA ILE A 12 -65.61 -10.90 -126.76
C ILE A 12 -66.05 -11.90 -125.69
N LEU A 13 -66.85 -12.91 -126.04
CA LEU A 13 -67.24 -13.97 -125.10
C LEU A 13 -66.04 -14.80 -124.61
N PHE A 14 -65.00 -14.99 -125.43
CA PHE A 14 -63.79 -15.72 -125.01
C PHE A 14 -62.92 -14.88 -124.06
N ILE A 15 -62.88 -13.55 -124.24
CA ILE A 15 -62.13 -12.64 -123.33
C ILE A 15 -62.86 -12.48 -121.99
N PHE A 16 -64.19 -12.50 -121.98
CA PHE A 16 -64.96 -12.44 -120.72
C PHE A 16 -64.93 -13.76 -119.92
N ASN A 17 -64.56 -14.90 -120.52
CA ASN A 17 -64.59 -16.21 -119.85
C ASN A 17 -63.23 -16.62 -119.21
N GLN A 18 -62.33 -15.67 -118.98
CA GLN A 18 -61.06 -15.91 -118.27
C GLN A 18 -60.88 -14.99 -117.05
N LEU A 19 -61.94 -14.26 -116.64
CA LEU A 19 -61.91 -13.41 -115.44
C LEU A 19 -62.71 -13.98 -114.26
N ASP A 20 -62.95 -15.29 -114.23
CA ASP A 20 -63.21 -15.98 -112.96
C ASP A 20 -61.87 -16.45 -112.41
N ILE A 21 -61.05 -15.49 -111.98
CA ILE A 21 -59.95 -15.80 -111.07
C ILE A 21 -60.65 -16.27 -109.80
N VAL A 22 -60.68 -17.59 -109.60
CA VAL A 22 -61.21 -18.22 -108.41
C VAL A 22 -60.35 -17.72 -107.25
N SER A 23 -60.82 -16.64 -106.61
CA SER A 23 -60.26 -16.14 -105.36
C SER A 23 -60.37 -17.28 -104.35
N SER A 24 -59.24 -17.86 -103.93
CA SER A 24 -59.24 -19.01 -103.01
C SER A 24 -59.82 -18.67 -101.64
N CYS A 25 -59.90 -17.39 -101.27
CA CYS A 25 -60.54 -16.89 -100.05
C CYS A 25 -61.27 -15.56 -100.28
N ARG A 26 -62.25 -15.22 -99.45
CA ARG A 26 -62.98 -13.93 -99.41
C ARG A 26 -62.88 -13.24 -98.04
N CYS A 27 -62.72 -14.01 -96.97
CA CYS A 27 -62.45 -13.54 -95.62
C CYS A 27 -61.40 -14.45 -94.95
N ASP A 28 -60.81 -13.98 -93.84
CA ASP A 28 -59.75 -14.70 -93.12
C ASP A 28 -60.20 -16.11 -92.68
N SER A 29 -61.46 -16.28 -92.28
CA SER A 29 -62.01 -17.59 -91.91
C SER A 29 -62.04 -18.62 -93.04
N ASP A 30 -61.89 -18.21 -94.31
CA ASP A 30 -61.75 -19.16 -95.43
C ASP A 30 -60.33 -19.75 -95.50
N CYS A 31 -59.36 -19.13 -94.82
CA CYS A 31 -57.97 -19.55 -94.72
C CYS A 31 -57.65 -20.33 -93.44
N GLU A 32 -58.64 -20.47 -92.55
CA GLU A 32 -58.55 -21.22 -91.30
C GLU A 32 -58.02 -22.63 -91.55
N ASP A 33 -56.80 -22.90 -91.08
CA ASP A 33 -56.15 -24.19 -91.25
C ASP A 33 -56.23 -25.07 -90.00
N CYS A 34 -57.01 -24.65 -88.99
CA CYS A 34 -57.16 -25.31 -87.69
C CYS A 34 -55.82 -25.45 -86.95
N ASN A 35 -54.87 -24.56 -87.22
CA ASN A 35 -53.63 -24.46 -86.50
C ASN A 35 -53.60 -23.12 -85.76
N GLU A 36 -53.86 -23.16 -84.45
CA GLU A 36 -53.83 -21.98 -83.57
C GLU A 36 -52.45 -21.30 -83.49
N CYS A 37 -51.42 -21.90 -84.11
CA CYS A 37 -50.07 -21.32 -84.24
C CYS A 37 -49.87 -20.50 -85.50
N THR A 38 -50.88 -20.36 -86.34
CA THR A 38 -50.82 -19.53 -87.53
C THR A 38 -51.88 -18.45 -87.47
N LEU A 39 -51.46 -17.22 -87.76
CA LEU A 39 -52.39 -16.15 -88.03
C LEU A 39 -52.83 -16.28 -89.49
N ASP A 40 -54.05 -16.78 -89.68
CA ASP A 40 -54.62 -17.02 -91.00
C ASP A 40 -55.25 -15.75 -91.55
N THR A 41 -54.71 -15.25 -92.65
CA THR A 41 -55.17 -14.01 -93.29
C THR A 41 -55.46 -14.20 -94.77
N CYS A 42 -56.58 -13.66 -95.21
CA CYS A 42 -56.98 -13.61 -96.62
C CYS A 42 -56.69 -12.23 -97.19
N SER A 43 -55.69 -12.13 -98.07
CA SER A 43 -55.37 -10.87 -98.76
C SER A 43 -55.47 -11.05 -100.28
N ARG A 44 -56.36 -10.28 -100.92
CA ARG A 44 -56.57 -10.27 -102.39
C ARG A 44 -56.82 -11.67 -102.98
N GLY A 45 -57.46 -12.55 -102.20
CA GLY A 45 -57.80 -13.91 -102.60
C GLY A 45 -56.75 -14.97 -102.34
N CYS A 46 -55.58 -14.62 -101.78
CA CYS A 46 -54.55 -15.57 -101.37
C CYS A 46 -54.57 -15.74 -99.84
N CYS A 47 -54.58 -16.99 -99.38
CA CYS A 47 -54.38 -17.31 -97.97
C CYS A 47 -52.91 -17.21 -97.59
N SER A 48 -52.65 -16.64 -96.42
CA SER A 48 -51.34 -16.56 -95.81
C SER A 48 -51.47 -16.98 -94.34
N ASN A 49 -50.77 -18.05 -93.98
CA ASN A 49 -50.76 -18.61 -92.64
C ASN A 49 -49.38 -18.28 -92.06
N ILE A 50 -49.32 -17.24 -91.23
CA ILE A 50 -48.06 -16.73 -90.67
C ILE A 50 -47.87 -17.34 -89.29
N GLU A 51 -46.75 -18.01 -89.04
CA GLU A 51 -46.44 -18.53 -87.70
C GLU A 51 -46.49 -17.39 -86.66
N ILE A 52 -47.27 -17.60 -85.60
CA ILE A 52 -47.35 -16.70 -84.46
C ILE A 52 -46.08 -16.84 -83.64
N ASP A 53 -45.43 -15.72 -83.34
CA ASP A 53 -44.35 -15.67 -82.35
C ASP A 53 -44.95 -15.69 -80.95
N CYS A 54 -44.77 -16.79 -80.24
CA CYS A 54 -45.25 -16.97 -78.87
C CYS A 54 -44.26 -16.46 -77.81
N ALA A 55 -43.15 -15.84 -78.20
CA ALA A 55 -42.20 -15.29 -77.24
C ALA A 55 -42.86 -14.21 -76.36
N ASP A 56 -42.87 -14.41 -75.04
CA ASP A 56 -43.48 -13.47 -74.08
C ASP A 56 -42.47 -12.51 -73.42
N ASP A 57 -41.23 -12.50 -73.92
CA ASP A 57 -40.06 -11.79 -73.38
C ASP A 57 -39.72 -12.15 -71.91
N ASN A 58 -40.36 -13.16 -71.32
CA ASN A 58 -40.06 -13.63 -69.99
C ASN A 58 -39.00 -14.74 -70.07
N PRO A 59 -37.77 -14.51 -69.59
CA PRO A 59 -36.71 -15.52 -69.65
C PRO A 59 -36.95 -16.72 -68.72
N CYS A 60 -38.04 -16.71 -67.95
CA CYS A 60 -38.46 -17.78 -67.05
C CYS A 60 -39.52 -18.70 -67.63
N THR A 61 -39.93 -18.49 -68.87
CA THR A 61 -40.88 -19.35 -69.57
C THR A 61 -40.22 -19.93 -70.81
N LYS A 62 -40.55 -21.18 -71.10
CA LYS A 62 -40.25 -21.80 -72.37
C LYS A 62 -41.50 -21.68 -73.24
N ASP A 63 -41.38 -20.83 -74.23
CA ASP A 63 -42.48 -20.54 -75.12
C ASP A 63 -42.52 -21.55 -76.25
N SER A 64 -43.71 -22.08 -76.50
CA SER A 64 -43.98 -23.00 -77.59
C SER A 64 -45.38 -22.75 -78.11
N CYS A 65 -45.65 -23.23 -79.31
CA CYS A 65 -47.00 -23.17 -79.85
C CYS A 65 -47.54 -24.57 -80.10
N SER A 66 -48.75 -24.82 -79.59
CA SER A 66 -49.52 -26.03 -79.83
C SER A 66 -50.59 -25.76 -80.87
N LYS A 67 -50.66 -26.60 -81.90
CA LYS A 67 -51.65 -26.47 -82.98
C LYS A 67 -53.10 -26.47 -82.49
N GLU A 68 -53.36 -27.08 -81.33
CA GLU A 68 -54.72 -27.23 -80.77
C GLU A 68 -55.09 -26.14 -79.76
N THR A 69 -54.11 -25.48 -79.12
CA THR A 69 -54.36 -24.56 -77.99
C THR A 69 -53.70 -23.20 -78.11
N GLY A 70 -52.89 -22.97 -79.14
CA GLY A 70 -52.12 -21.74 -79.35
C GLY A 70 -50.86 -21.67 -78.50
N CYS A 71 -50.45 -20.46 -78.13
CA CYS A 71 -49.23 -20.20 -77.36
C CYS A 71 -49.29 -20.80 -75.96
N ILE A 72 -48.22 -21.52 -75.61
CA ILE A 72 -47.99 -22.13 -74.31
C ILE A 72 -46.66 -21.58 -73.77
N HIS A 73 -46.71 -20.96 -72.59
CA HIS A 73 -45.54 -20.47 -71.87
C HIS A 73 -45.39 -21.37 -70.63
N GLU A 74 -44.52 -22.37 -70.70
CA GLU A 74 -44.27 -23.28 -69.58
C GLU A 74 -43.22 -22.67 -68.66
N ASP A 75 -43.49 -22.61 -67.35
CA ASP A 75 -42.47 -22.17 -66.38
C ASP A 75 -41.21 -23.05 -66.48
N ILE A 76 -40.06 -22.41 -66.67
CA ILE A 76 -38.76 -23.07 -66.66
C ILE A 76 -38.47 -23.49 -65.21
N ASN A 77 -38.25 -24.79 -65.01
CA ASN A 77 -37.68 -25.28 -63.78
C ASN A 77 -36.19 -24.95 -63.72
N CYS A 78 -35.82 -24.01 -62.85
CA CYS A 78 -34.42 -23.61 -62.66
C CYS A 78 -33.64 -24.50 -61.68
N ASP A 79 -34.29 -25.49 -61.06
CA ASP A 79 -33.62 -26.49 -60.21
C ASP A 79 -32.55 -27.23 -61.02
N ASP A 80 -31.29 -27.04 -60.66
CA ASP A 80 -30.15 -27.72 -61.29
C ASP A 80 -29.79 -29.05 -60.60
N GLY A 81 -30.54 -29.41 -59.54
CA GLY A 81 -30.29 -30.57 -58.71
C GLY A 81 -29.08 -30.43 -57.79
N ASP A 82 -28.46 -29.25 -57.70
CA ASP A 82 -27.39 -28.94 -56.76
C ASP A 82 -27.99 -28.42 -55.45
N ALA A 83 -27.97 -29.25 -54.41
CA ALA A 83 -28.40 -28.84 -53.08
C ALA A 83 -27.54 -27.72 -52.45
N CYS A 84 -26.46 -27.30 -53.12
CA CYS A 84 -25.58 -26.20 -52.74
C CYS A 84 -25.96 -24.86 -53.36
N THR A 85 -26.98 -24.79 -54.20
CA THR A 85 -27.49 -23.54 -54.76
C THR A 85 -28.90 -23.23 -54.27
N THR A 86 -29.24 -21.95 -54.24
CA THR A 86 -30.62 -21.49 -54.20
C THR A 86 -31.01 -21.15 -55.62
N ASP A 87 -31.91 -21.96 -56.17
CA ASP A 87 -32.35 -21.83 -57.55
C ASP A 87 -33.58 -20.93 -57.62
N SER A 88 -33.50 -19.93 -58.48
CA SER A 88 -34.57 -18.97 -58.66
C SER A 88 -34.58 -18.52 -60.10
N CYS A 89 -35.76 -18.21 -60.63
CA CYS A 89 -35.85 -17.57 -61.92
C CYS A 89 -35.99 -16.06 -61.78
N SER A 90 -35.07 -15.32 -62.38
CA SER A 90 -35.10 -13.87 -62.45
C SER A 90 -35.77 -13.44 -63.75
N GLN A 91 -36.78 -12.57 -63.66
CA GLN A 91 -37.41 -11.94 -64.82
C GLN A 91 -36.44 -11.11 -65.68
N LEU A 92 -35.24 -10.80 -65.16
CA LEU A 92 -34.21 -10.05 -65.89
C LEU A 92 -33.20 -10.94 -66.62
N SER A 93 -32.84 -12.09 -66.03
CA SER A 93 -31.69 -12.88 -66.48
C SER A 93 -31.99 -14.37 -66.71
N GLY A 94 -33.22 -14.82 -66.45
CA GLY A 94 -33.59 -16.24 -66.44
C GLY A 94 -33.10 -16.94 -65.17
N CYS A 95 -32.79 -18.23 -65.28
CA CYS A 95 -32.36 -19.05 -64.14
C CYS A 95 -31.09 -18.53 -63.47
N CYS A 96 -31.15 -18.40 -62.15
CA CYS A 96 -30.08 -17.95 -61.28
C CYS A 96 -29.91 -18.99 -60.15
N ASN A 97 -28.76 -19.64 -60.13
CA ASN A 97 -28.41 -20.65 -59.13
C ASN A 97 -27.31 -20.05 -58.26
N LEU A 98 -27.70 -19.47 -57.12
CA LEU A 98 -26.75 -18.79 -56.22
C LEU A 98 -26.17 -19.80 -55.24
N PRO A 99 -24.84 -19.93 -55.12
CA PRO A 99 -24.25 -20.75 -54.07
C PRO A 99 -24.80 -20.35 -52.69
N ILE A 100 -25.33 -21.32 -51.96
CA ILE A 100 -25.70 -21.14 -50.56
C ILE A 100 -24.40 -20.89 -49.79
N SER A 101 -24.29 -19.73 -49.15
CA SER A 101 -23.26 -19.50 -48.14
C SER A 101 -23.64 -20.29 -46.90
N CYS A 102 -23.02 -21.44 -46.71
CA CYS A 102 -23.10 -22.17 -45.45
C CYS A 102 -22.44 -21.33 -44.32
N ASP A 103 -22.80 -21.65 -43.10
CA ASP A 103 -22.55 -20.87 -41.89
C ASP A 103 -21.04 -20.80 -41.57
N ALA A 104 -20.51 -19.63 -41.19
CA ALA A 104 -19.08 -19.43 -40.87
C ALA A 104 -18.54 -20.34 -39.74
N CYS A 105 -19.42 -21.08 -39.07
CA CYS A 105 -19.09 -22.07 -38.04
C CYS A 105 -18.98 -23.50 -38.55
N THR A 106 -19.05 -23.76 -39.85
CA THR A 106 -18.92 -25.10 -40.41
C THR A 106 -17.78 -25.21 -41.42
N THR A 107 -17.09 -26.35 -41.44
CA THR A 107 -16.14 -26.64 -42.51
C THR A 107 -16.95 -27.07 -43.71
N ASP A 108 -17.18 -26.13 -44.62
CA ASP A 108 -18.10 -26.33 -45.73
C ASP A 108 -17.48 -27.23 -46.80
N SER A 109 -17.75 -28.52 -46.72
CA SER A 109 -17.96 -29.30 -47.93
C SER A 109 -19.45 -29.23 -48.22
N CYS A 110 -19.86 -28.29 -49.07
CA CYS A 110 -21.17 -28.43 -49.66
C CYS A 110 -21.08 -29.57 -50.67
N LEU A 111 -21.83 -30.65 -50.43
CA LEU A 111 -21.89 -31.79 -51.32
C LEU A 111 -23.16 -31.65 -52.15
N ASN A 112 -23.03 -31.63 -53.48
CA ASN A 112 -24.15 -31.39 -54.41
C ASN A 112 -25.37 -32.29 -54.15
N SER A 113 -25.17 -33.50 -53.60
CA SER A 113 -26.24 -34.45 -53.30
C SER A 113 -26.94 -34.27 -51.95
N THR A 114 -26.32 -33.56 -51.00
CA THR A 114 -26.79 -33.49 -49.59
C THR A 114 -26.86 -32.08 -49.02
N GLY A 115 -26.37 -31.07 -49.75
CA GLY A 115 -26.29 -29.68 -49.29
C GLY A 115 -25.16 -29.48 -48.28
N CYS A 116 -25.24 -28.43 -47.46
CA CYS A 116 -24.23 -28.10 -46.45
C CYS A 116 -23.98 -29.31 -45.52
N CYS A 117 -22.81 -29.95 -45.62
CA CYS A 117 -22.37 -30.92 -44.63
C CYS A 117 -21.69 -30.18 -43.49
N SER A 118 -22.50 -29.74 -42.53
CA SER A 118 -22.04 -28.95 -41.38
C SER A 118 -21.27 -29.79 -40.36
N LEU A 119 -19.97 -29.99 -40.58
CA LEU A 119 -19.07 -30.32 -39.48
C LEU A 119 -18.75 -29.01 -38.73
N PRO A 120 -19.14 -28.85 -37.45
CA PRO A 120 -18.76 -27.67 -36.68
C PRO A 120 -17.24 -27.48 -36.73
N ILE A 121 -16.78 -26.29 -37.10
CA ILE A 121 -15.37 -25.92 -36.92
C ILE A 121 -15.11 -25.87 -35.41
N SER A 122 -13.99 -26.48 -34.97
CA SER A 122 -13.49 -26.27 -33.62
C SER A 122 -12.81 -24.91 -33.56
N CYS A 123 -13.38 -23.99 -32.78
CA CYS A 123 -12.77 -22.69 -32.51
C CYS A 123 -11.83 -22.70 -31.28
N ASP A 124 -11.68 -23.86 -30.62
CA ASP A 124 -10.74 -24.08 -29.52
C ASP A 124 -9.31 -23.80 -29.99
N ASP A 125 -8.69 -22.75 -29.44
CA ASP A 125 -7.31 -22.36 -29.76
C ASP A 125 -6.28 -22.95 -28.79
N GLY A 126 -6.75 -23.75 -27.83
CA GLY A 126 -5.94 -24.36 -26.78
C GLY A 126 -5.40 -23.35 -25.76
N ASP A 127 -5.92 -22.13 -25.72
CA ASP A 127 -5.58 -21.12 -24.74
C ASP A 127 -6.62 -21.07 -23.62
N ALA A 128 -6.26 -21.56 -22.43
CA ALA A 128 -7.13 -21.50 -21.26
C ALA A 128 -7.44 -20.06 -20.79
N CYS A 129 -6.80 -19.04 -21.40
CA CYS A 129 -7.07 -17.62 -21.19
C CYS A 129 -8.10 -17.03 -22.14
N THR A 130 -8.70 -17.82 -23.02
CA THR A 130 -9.79 -17.37 -23.88
C THR A 130 -11.06 -18.17 -23.64
N THR A 131 -12.20 -17.53 -23.88
CA THR A 131 -13.45 -18.23 -24.12
C THR A 131 -13.68 -18.29 -25.61
N ASP A 132 -13.73 -19.51 -26.12
CA ASP A 132 -13.86 -19.74 -27.55
C ASP A 132 -15.33 -19.92 -27.91
N SER A 133 -15.75 -19.20 -28.93
CA SER A 133 -17.12 -19.25 -29.43
C SER A 133 -17.13 -19.14 -30.94
N CYS A 134 -18.17 -19.67 -31.55
CA CYS A 134 -18.39 -19.48 -32.97
C CYS A 134 -19.71 -18.74 -33.22
N SER A 135 -19.63 -17.62 -33.94
CA SER A 135 -20.78 -16.85 -34.37
C SER A 135 -21.05 -17.11 -35.83
N LYS A 136 -22.32 -17.38 -36.15
CA LYS A 136 -22.73 -17.75 -37.52
C LYS A 136 -22.39 -16.73 -38.60
N LYS A 137 -22.27 -15.48 -38.17
CA LYS A 137 -22.02 -14.32 -39.03
C LYS A 137 -20.52 -13.99 -39.14
N THR A 138 -19.75 -14.24 -38.08
CA THR A 138 -18.37 -13.73 -37.96
C THR A 138 -17.32 -14.82 -37.84
N GLY A 139 -17.71 -16.09 -37.69
CA GLY A 139 -16.82 -17.21 -37.46
C GLY A 139 -16.31 -17.29 -36.02
N CYS A 140 -15.13 -17.89 -35.85
CA CYS A 140 -14.50 -18.09 -34.55
C CYS A 140 -14.13 -16.77 -33.86
N SER A 141 -14.32 -16.75 -32.54
CA SER A 141 -13.95 -15.65 -31.66
C SER A 141 -13.38 -16.20 -30.36
N ASN A 142 -12.11 -15.86 -30.10
CA ASN A 142 -11.37 -16.21 -28.90
C ASN A 142 -11.29 -14.95 -28.02
N VAL A 143 -12.15 -14.84 -27.00
CA VAL A 143 -12.24 -13.64 -26.16
C VAL A 143 -11.37 -13.83 -24.91
N PRO A 144 -10.37 -12.97 -24.64
CA PRO A 144 -9.60 -13.05 -23.40
C PRO A 144 -10.50 -13.00 -22.16
N ILE A 145 -10.27 -13.92 -21.22
CA ILE A 145 -10.96 -13.92 -19.93
C ILE A 145 -10.35 -12.87 -19.00
N ALA A 146 -11.17 -12.31 -18.12
CA ALA A 146 -10.69 -11.47 -17.02
C ALA A 146 -10.32 -12.34 -15.82
N CYS A 147 -9.07 -12.25 -15.36
CA CYS A 147 -8.58 -13.04 -14.23
C CYS A 147 -8.49 -12.26 -12.92
N ASP A 148 -8.93 -11.01 -12.87
CA ASP A 148 -8.98 -10.20 -11.64
C ASP A 148 -9.93 -10.87 -10.62
N ASP A 149 -9.41 -11.29 -9.46
CA ASP A 149 -10.22 -11.89 -8.38
C ASP A 149 -10.74 -10.86 -7.36
N GLY A 150 -10.41 -9.58 -7.55
CA GLY A 150 -10.75 -8.48 -6.65
C GLY A 150 -9.96 -8.48 -5.34
N ASN A 151 -8.91 -9.29 -5.22
CA ASN A 151 -8.05 -9.37 -4.05
C ASN A 151 -6.75 -8.59 -4.31
N ALA A 152 -6.61 -7.43 -3.67
CA ALA A 152 -5.39 -6.62 -3.76
C ALA A 152 -4.13 -7.28 -3.17
N CYS A 153 -4.24 -8.51 -2.67
CA CYS A 153 -3.15 -9.35 -2.16
C CYS A 153 -2.68 -10.41 -3.14
N THR A 154 -3.19 -10.42 -4.37
CA THR A 154 -2.75 -11.34 -5.41
C THR A 154 -2.26 -10.59 -6.64
N ASN A 155 -1.21 -11.13 -7.25
CA ASN A 155 -0.87 -10.82 -8.63
C ASN A 155 -1.68 -11.76 -9.51
N ASP A 156 -2.63 -11.17 -10.23
CA ASP A 156 -3.54 -11.88 -11.10
C ASP A 156 -2.94 -11.97 -12.49
N GLY A 157 -2.90 -13.18 -13.02
CA GLY A 157 -2.37 -13.48 -14.32
C GLY A 157 -3.20 -14.54 -15.01
N CYS A 158 -2.87 -14.80 -16.26
CA CYS A 158 -3.44 -15.91 -16.98
C CYS A 158 -2.34 -16.72 -17.66
N SER A 159 -2.34 -18.02 -17.41
CA SER A 159 -1.46 -18.99 -18.01
C SER A 159 -2.19 -19.71 -19.13
N LYS A 160 -1.59 -19.73 -20.32
CA LYS A 160 -2.15 -20.39 -21.50
C LYS A 160 -2.54 -21.86 -21.26
N GLU A 161 -1.81 -22.56 -20.38
CA GLU A 161 -2.04 -23.98 -20.09
C GLU A 161 -3.08 -24.22 -18.99
N THR A 162 -3.15 -23.33 -17.99
CA THR A 162 -3.91 -23.58 -16.74
C THR A 162 -5.04 -22.58 -16.49
N GLY A 163 -5.14 -21.53 -17.29
CA GLY A 163 -6.09 -20.43 -17.12
C GLY A 163 -5.64 -19.44 -16.06
N CYS A 164 -6.60 -18.82 -15.37
CA CYS A 164 -6.33 -17.79 -14.37
C CYS A 164 -5.43 -18.29 -13.22
N THR A 165 -4.49 -17.45 -12.82
CA THR A 165 -3.57 -17.69 -11.70
C THR A 165 -3.56 -16.49 -10.77
N HIS A 166 -3.67 -16.74 -9.46
CA HIS A 166 -3.69 -15.71 -8.42
C HIS A 166 -2.56 -16.02 -7.44
N SER A 167 -1.43 -15.35 -7.60
CA SER A 167 -0.25 -15.58 -6.76
C SER A 167 -0.22 -14.58 -5.61
N ASN A 168 -0.06 -15.04 -4.37
CA ASN A 168 0.00 -14.15 -3.22
C ASN A 168 1.15 -13.15 -3.36
N ILE A 169 0.86 -11.88 -3.14
CA ILE A 169 1.86 -10.82 -3.00
C ILE A 169 2.56 -11.03 -1.66
N ASP A 170 3.90 -10.98 -1.70
CA ASP A 170 4.72 -10.89 -0.51
C ASP A 170 4.74 -9.42 -0.05
N CYS A 171 4.23 -9.19 1.16
CA CYS A 171 4.17 -7.85 1.75
C CYS A 171 5.28 -7.58 2.77
N ASP A 172 6.18 -8.54 3.00
CA ASP A 172 7.34 -8.35 3.87
C ASP A 172 8.25 -7.26 3.27
N ASP A 173 8.46 -6.16 4.00
CA ASP A 173 9.33 -5.06 3.57
C ASP A 173 10.77 -5.15 4.14
N GLY A 174 11.04 -6.21 4.90
CA GLY A 174 12.30 -6.44 5.58
C GLY A 174 12.59 -5.43 6.69
N ASP A 175 11.58 -4.72 7.19
CA ASP A 175 11.69 -3.84 8.35
C ASP A 175 11.15 -4.51 9.61
N ALA A 176 12.04 -4.87 10.53
CA ALA A 176 11.65 -5.43 11.82
C ALA A 176 10.85 -4.45 12.70
N CYS A 177 10.69 -3.19 12.27
CA CYS A 177 9.87 -2.16 12.88
C CYS A 177 8.45 -2.08 12.35
N THR A 178 8.06 -2.95 11.42
CA THR A 178 6.68 -3.03 10.93
C THR A 178 6.08 -4.40 11.24
N THR A 179 4.76 -4.42 11.38
CA THR A 179 3.98 -5.64 11.19
C THR A 179 3.40 -5.60 9.80
N ASP A 180 3.84 -6.54 8.97
CA ASP A 180 3.39 -6.62 7.60
C ASP A 180 2.14 -7.48 7.50
N SER A 181 1.21 -7.00 6.70
CA SER A 181 -0.06 -7.67 6.47
C SER A 181 -0.57 -7.34 5.09
N CYS A 182 -1.44 -8.18 4.57
CA CYS A 182 -2.15 -7.88 3.34
C CYS A 182 -3.66 -7.88 3.55
N SER A 183 -4.28 -6.77 3.18
CA SER A 183 -5.73 -6.59 3.20
C SER A 183 -6.29 -6.77 1.80
N LYS A 184 -7.27 -7.67 1.64
CA LYS A 184 -7.89 -7.96 0.33
C LYS A 184 -8.41 -6.72 -0.40
N LYS A 185 -8.77 -5.66 0.34
CA LYS A 185 -9.31 -4.43 -0.22
C LYS A 185 -8.24 -3.39 -0.54
N THR A 186 -7.18 -3.31 0.26
CA THR A 186 -6.22 -2.19 0.22
C THR A 186 -4.80 -2.61 -0.17
N GLY A 187 -4.52 -3.92 -0.25
CA GLY A 187 -3.20 -4.47 -0.53
C GLY A 187 -2.31 -4.52 0.70
N CYS A 188 -0.99 -4.51 0.46
CA CYS A 188 0.02 -4.53 1.51
C CYS A 188 -0.10 -3.36 2.47
N CYS A 189 0.05 -3.64 3.76
CA CYS A 189 -0.03 -2.71 4.87
C CYS A 189 1.09 -3.04 5.86
N ASN A 190 2.05 -2.12 6.00
CA ASN A 190 3.21 -2.27 6.87
C ASN A 190 3.03 -1.28 8.02
N VAL A 191 2.56 -1.77 9.16
CA VAL A 191 2.17 -0.92 10.29
C VAL A 191 3.36 -0.78 11.24
N PRO A 192 3.86 0.43 11.53
CA PRO A 192 4.92 0.60 12.51
C PRO A 192 4.55 0.02 13.86
N ILE A 193 5.45 -0.76 14.46
CA ILE A 193 5.29 -1.30 15.81
C ILE A 193 5.56 -0.22 16.85
N ALA A 194 4.87 -0.31 17.99
CA ALA A 194 5.19 0.52 19.14
C ALA A 194 6.31 -0.16 19.95
N CYS A 195 7.42 0.54 20.16
CA CYS A 195 8.56 0.04 20.92
C CYS A 195 8.66 0.59 22.35
N ASP A 196 7.70 1.38 22.79
CA ASP A 196 7.64 1.88 24.17
C ASP A 196 7.52 0.70 25.16
N ASP A 197 8.52 0.51 26.02
CA ASP A 197 8.51 -0.54 27.05
C ASP A 197 7.93 -0.07 28.40
N GLY A 198 7.52 1.19 28.48
CA GLY A 198 7.00 1.84 29.68
C GLY A 198 8.06 2.09 30.75
N ASN A 199 9.34 2.00 30.43
CA ASN A 199 10.45 2.22 31.34
C ASN A 199 11.07 3.61 31.10
N ALA A 200 10.82 4.54 32.01
CA ALA A 200 11.40 5.89 31.97
C ALA A 200 12.95 5.93 32.11
N CYS A 201 13.59 4.77 32.31
CA CYS A 201 15.04 4.59 32.35
C CYS A 201 15.64 4.11 31.04
N THR A 202 14.84 3.96 29.98
CA THR A 202 15.32 3.59 28.66
C THR A 202 14.95 4.66 27.64
N THR A 203 15.76 4.73 26.59
CA THR A 203 15.40 5.37 25.34
C THR A 203 14.95 4.30 24.37
N ASP A 204 13.71 4.42 23.93
CA ASP A 204 13.09 3.43 23.07
C ASP A 204 13.30 3.84 21.62
N GLY A 205 13.74 2.87 20.83
CA GLY A 205 13.96 3.03 19.41
C GLY A 205 13.52 1.79 18.68
N CYS A 206 13.51 1.88 17.37
CA CYS A 206 13.34 0.73 16.52
C CYS A 206 14.39 0.73 15.42
N SER A 207 15.07 -0.41 15.29
CA SER A 207 16.10 -0.67 14.30
C SER A 207 15.51 -1.58 13.22
N LYS A 208 15.69 -1.18 11.96
CA LYS A 208 15.20 -1.93 10.80
C LYS A 208 15.63 -3.41 10.81
N GLU A 209 16.84 -3.69 11.30
CA GLU A 209 17.41 -5.04 11.28
C GLU A 209 17.03 -5.89 12.50
N THR A 210 16.87 -5.25 13.67
CA THR A 210 16.77 -5.97 14.96
C THR A 210 15.43 -5.76 15.67
N GLY A 211 14.58 -4.87 15.18
CA GLY A 211 13.32 -4.48 15.81
C GLY A 211 13.52 -3.51 16.97
N CYS A 212 12.64 -3.60 17.97
CA CYS A 212 12.67 -2.69 19.12
C CYS A 212 13.99 -2.78 19.90
N THR A 213 14.49 -1.61 20.30
CA THR A 213 15.70 -1.44 21.11
C THR A 213 15.41 -0.53 22.29
N HIS A 214 15.89 -0.90 23.48
CA HIS A 214 15.70 -0.16 24.72
C HIS A 214 17.07 0.11 25.33
N SER A 215 17.61 1.32 25.15
CA SER A 215 18.94 1.66 25.65
C SER A 215 18.82 2.35 26.99
N ASN A 216 19.52 1.84 28.01
CA ASN A 216 19.52 2.47 29.33
C ASN A 216 19.99 3.93 29.24
N ILE A 217 19.25 4.82 29.89
CA ILE A 217 19.65 6.20 30.12
C ILE A 217 20.71 6.19 31.22
N ASP A 218 21.77 6.96 31.01
CA ASP A 218 22.72 7.28 32.05
C ASP A 218 22.14 8.41 32.92
N CYS A 219 21.94 8.11 34.21
CA CYS A 219 21.42 9.07 35.18
C CYS A 219 22.52 9.69 36.06
N ASP A 220 23.78 9.31 35.85
CA ASP A 220 24.91 9.93 36.54
C ASP A 220 24.99 11.42 36.16
N ASP A 221 24.87 12.32 37.15
CA ASP A 221 25.00 13.76 36.93
C ASP A 221 26.41 14.30 37.16
N GLY A 222 27.34 13.42 37.54
CA GLY A 222 28.72 13.76 37.85
C GLY A 222 28.90 14.51 39.17
N ASP A 223 27.86 14.61 40.01
CA ASP A 223 27.94 15.20 41.34
C ASP A 223 28.19 14.11 42.40
N ALA A 224 29.40 14.06 42.97
CA ALA A 224 29.71 13.12 44.05
C ALA A 224 28.88 13.35 45.34
N CYS A 225 28.05 14.40 45.38
CA CYS A 225 27.13 14.71 46.46
C CYS A 225 25.70 14.23 46.23
N THR A 226 25.44 13.53 45.14
CA THR A 226 24.13 12.91 44.86
C THR A 226 24.25 11.39 44.91
N THR A 227 23.13 10.74 45.19
CA THR A 227 22.93 9.33 44.87
C THR A 227 22.01 9.26 43.68
N ASP A 228 22.58 8.85 42.55
CA ASP A 228 21.85 8.74 41.29
C ASP A 228 21.20 7.37 41.18
N SER A 229 19.96 7.39 40.73
CA SER A 229 19.17 6.20 40.54
C SER A 229 18.18 6.42 39.42
N CYS A 230 17.74 5.33 38.81
CA CYS A 230 16.67 5.38 37.84
C CYS A 230 15.52 4.48 38.25
N SER A 231 14.31 5.04 38.26
CA SER A 231 13.07 4.33 38.55
C SER A 231 12.26 4.18 37.28
N LYS A 232 11.82 2.95 36.98
CA LYS A 232 11.06 2.64 35.76
C LYS A 232 9.85 3.55 35.53
N LYS A 233 9.25 4.06 36.61
CA LYS A 233 8.05 4.89 36.54
C LYS A 233 8.36 6.39 36.43
N THR A 234 9.44 6.85 37.05
CA THR A 234 9.69 8.29 37.25
C THR A 234 10.93 8.81 36.53
N GLY A 235 11.78 7.92 36.02
CA GLY A 235 13.04 8.27 35.37
C GLY A 235 14.17 8.50 36.36
N CYS A 236 15.17 9.27 35.93
CA CYS A 236 16.34 9.62 36.71
C CYS A 236 15.97 10.42 37.97
N SER A 237 16.64 10.12 39.07
CA SER A 237 16.51 10.78 40.35
C SER A 237 17.87 10.89 41.01
N ASN A 238 18.30 12.13 41.24
CA ASN A 238 19.60 12.48 41.80
C ASN A 238 19.34 13.07 43.18
N ILE A 239 19.49 12.25 44.22
CA ILE A 239 19.12 12.64 45.59
C ILE A 239 20.35 13.19 46.29
N PRO A 240 20.36 14.45 46.75
CA PRO A 240 21.47 14.97 47.54
C PRO A 240 21.69 14.11 48.78
N MET A 241 22.93 13.68 49.00
CA MET A 241 23.32 12.94 50.18
C MET A 241 23.58 13.89 51.36
N SER A 242 23.34 13.39 52.57
CA SER A 242 23.71 14.12 53.78
C SER A 242 25.13 13.75 54.19
N CYS A 243 26.01 14.75 54.26
CA CYS A 243 27.38 14.58 54.78
C CYS A 243 27.50 14.77 56.30
N ASN A 244 26.41 15.09 56.98
CA ASN A 244 26.40 15.26 58.43
C ASN A 244 26.81 13.95 59.14
N ASP A 245 27.96 13.96 59.82
CA ASP A 245 28.46 12.82 60.59
C ASP A 245 28.03 12.85 62.07
N ASN A 246 27.29 13.89 62.46
CA ASN A 246 26.85 14.18 63.83
C ASN A 246 28.02 14.38 64.81
N ASP A 247 29.19 14.80 64.32
CA ASP A 247 30.33 15.20 65.14
C ASP A 247 30.36 16.74 65.23
N ALA A 248 29.99 17.29 66.39
CA ALA A 248 30.01 18.74 66.61
C ALA A 248 31.44 19.35 66.53
N CYS A 249 32.47 18.52 66.37
CA CYS A 249 33.85 18.90 66.16
C CYS A 249 34.26 18.99 64.69
N THR A 250 33.34 18.80 63.75
CA THR A 250 33.59 18.96 62.32
C THR A 250 32.67 20.02 61.72
N THR A 251 33.12 20.57 60.59
CA THR A 251 32.28 21.28 59.64
C THR A 251 32.07 20.36 58.45
N ASP A 252 30.82 19.99 58.22
CA ASP A 252 30.46 19.07 57.15
C ASP A 252 30.13 19.86 55.89
N SER A 253 30.70 19.43 54.79
CA SER A 253 30.48 20.00 53.47
C SER A 253 30.43 18.89 52.45
N CYS A 254 29.86 19.19 51.28
CA CYS A 254 29.94 18.29 50.14
C CYS A 254 30.49 19.05 48.94
N SER A 255 31.43 18.43 48.24
CA SER A 255 31.99 18.95 47.00
C SER A 255 31.72 17.97 45.86
N ASN A 256 31.20 18.49 44.75
CA ASN A 256 30.85 17.70 43.57
C ASN A 256 31.97 16.79 43.06
N SER A 257 33.24 17.16 43.28
CA SER A 257 34.39 16.37 42.82
C SER A 257 34.88 15.32 43.80
N THR A 258 34.64 15.49 45.11
CA THR A 258 35.24 14.65 46.16
C THR A 258 34.22 13.97 47.07
N GLY A 259 32.95 14.37 47.00
CA GLY A 259 31.90 13.96 47.91
C GLY A 259 32.03 14.63 49.27
N CYS A 260 31.59 13.93 50.32
CA CYS A 260 31.57 14.44 51.68
C CYS A 260 32.96 14.78 52.22
N CYS A 261 33.07 15.94 52.85
CA CYS A 261 34.26 16.40 53.55
C CYS A 261 33.87 16.95 54.93
N ASN A 262 34.38 16.30 55.97
CA ASN A 262 34.13 16.68 57.36
C ASN A 262 35.45 17.23 57.91
N SER A 263 35.55 18.55 58.00
CA SER A 263 36.79 19.22 58.40
C SER A 263 36.78 19.50 59.90
N PRO A 264 37.79 19.04 60.67
CA PRO A 264 37.88 19.35 62.09
C PRO A 264 37.86 20.86 62.37
N ILE A 265 37.09 21.29 63.36
CA ILE A 265 37.12 22.66 63.85
C ILE A 265 38.30 22.85 64.80
N SER A 266 38.83 24.07 64.85
CA SER A 266 39.76 24.46 65.91
C SER A 266 38.96 24.93 67.13
N CYS A 267 39.22 24.33 68.29
CA CYS A 267 38.65 24.77 69.57
C CYS A 267 39.62 25.60 70.42
N ASP A 268 40.84 25.82 69.93
CA ASP A 268 41.80 26.71 70.56
C ASP A 268 41.22 28.13 70.65
N ASP A 269 41.11 28.66 71.86
CA ASP A 269 40.57 30.00 72.11
C ASP A 269 41.65 31.06 72.39
N ASP A 270 42.91 30.69 72.19
CA ASP A 270 44.09 31.51 72.47
C ASP A 270 44.18 31.98 73.95
N HIS A 271 43.63 31.22 74.91
CA HIS A 271 43.84 31.45 76.35
C HIS A 271 44.69 30.34 76.98
N ALA A 272 45.88 30.71 77.46
CA ALA A 272 46.77 29.81 78.20
C ALA A 272 46.20 29.33 79.57
N CYS A 273 45.00 29.78 79.93
CA CYS A 273 44.27 29.46 81.14
C CYS A 273 43.18 28.40 80.96
N THR A 274 43.01 27.89 79.74
CA THR A 274 42.05 26.83 79.44
C THR A 274 42.79 25.61 78.93
N THR A 275 42.18 24.44 79.14
CA THR A 275 42.47 23.26 78.35
C THR A 275 41.33 23.13 77.35
N ASP A 276 41.68 23.29 76.09
CA ASP A 276 40.71 23.23 75.01
C ASP A 276 40.56 21.80 74.52
N SER A 277 39.31 21.40 74.35
CA SER A 277 38.95 20.06 73.91
C SER A 277 37.72 20.17 73.02
N CYS A 278 37.48 19.13 72.22
CA CYS A 278 36.26 19.05 71.46
C CYS A 278 35.52 17.75 71.78
N SER A 279 34.23 17.88 72.06
CA SER A 279 33.32 16.77 72.33
C SER A 279 32.41 16.58 71.14
N LYS A 280 32.29 15.34 70.66
CA LYS A 280 31.45 14.99 69.50
C LYS A 280 29.99 15.42 69.67
N GLU A 281 29.48 15.42 70.89
CA GLU A 281 28.08 15.75 71.16
C GLU A 281 27.85 17.25 71.37
N THR A 282 28.82 17.96 71.96
CA THR A 282 28.61 19.34 72.45
C THR A 282 29.48 20.39 71.75
N GLY A 283 30.46 19.98 70.95
CA GLY A 283 31.42 20.86 70.30
C GLY A 283 32.56 21.28 71.23
N CYS A 284 33.12 22.47 70.98
CA CYS A 284 34.24 22.99 71.75
C CYS A 284 33.93 23.16 73.23
N CYS A 285 34.88 22.74 74.06
CA CYS A 285 34.86 22.88 75.51
C CYS A 285 36.21 23.40 75.99
N ASN A 286 36.19 24.61 76.55
CA ASN A 286 37.38 25.30 77.04
C ASN A 286 37.29 25.31 78.56
N SER A 287 37.97 24.36 79.20
CA SER A 287 37.88 24.17 80.66
C SER A 287 38.96 25.00 81.35
N PRO A 288 38.63 25.89 82.31
CA PRO A 288 39.63 26.60 83.07
C PRO A 288 40.60 25.65 83.78
N ILE A 289 41.90 25.94 83.70
CA ILE A 289 42.91 25.23 84.49
C ILE A 289 42.93 25.76 85.92
N SER A 290 43.29 24.88 86.86
CA SER A 290 43.61 25.32 88.22
C SER A 290 45.07 25.78 88.27
N CYS A 291 45.29 27.04 88.65
CA CYS A 291 46.63 27.59 88.90
C CYS A 291 47.04 27.54 90.37
N ASP A 292 46.24 26.91 91.24
CA ASP A 292 46.63 26.67 92.64
C ASP A 292 47.83 25.71 92.69
N ASP A 293 48.98 26.18 93.16
CA ASP A 293 50.19 25.37 93.34
C ASP A 293 50.28 24.71 94.73
N GLY A 294 49.33 25.01 95.62
CA GLY A 294 49.28 24.54 97.00
C GLY A 294 50.29 25.21 97.93
N ASP A 295 50.95 26.29 97.48
CA ASP A 295 51.88 27.09 98.28
C ASP A 295 51.17 28.31 98.87
N LEU A 296 50.96 28.34 100.19
CA LEU A 296 50.36 29.50 100.87
C LEU A 296 51.24 30.77 100.81
N CYS A 297 52.46 30.67 100.28
CA CYS A 297 53.39 31.77 100.08
C CYS A 297 53.27 32.42 98.71
N THR A 298 52.36 31.96 97.85
CA THR A 298 52.08 32.55 96.55
C THR A 298 50.64 33.04 96.50
N THR A 299 50.40 34.06 95.68
CA THR A 299 49.07 34.39 95.18
C THR A 299 49.00 33.93 93.75
N ASP A 300 48.11 32.98 93.49
CA ASP A 300 47.94 32.38 92.19
C ASP A 300 46.95 33.17 91.34
N SER A 301 47.33 33.39 90.09
CA SER A 301 46.49 34.01 89.08
C SER A 301 46.73 33.33 87.75
N CYS A 302 45.79 33.49 86.83
CA CYS A 302 45.97 33.02 85.46
C CYS A 302 45.88 34.18 84.49
N SER A 303 46.89 34.30 83.62
CA SER A 303 46.97 35.30 82.56
C SER A 303 46.63 34.66 81.22
N LYS A 304 45.75 35.32 80.46
CA LYS A 304 45.34 34.87 79.12
C LYS A 304 46.54 34.54 78.22
N GLU A 305 47.58 35.36 78.24
CA GLU A 305 48.72 35.23 77.33
C GLU A 305 49.81 34.29 77.85
N THR A 306 50.01 34.22 79.16
CA THR A 306 51.19 33.55 79.76
C THR A 306 50.86 32.33 80.60
N GLY A 307 49.59 32.09 80.94
CA GLY A 307 49.15 30.98 81.78
C GLY A 307 49.28 31.28 83.28
N CYS A 308 49.50 30.25 84.08
CA CYS A 308 49.59 30.38 85.54
C CYS A 308 50.75 31.27 85.98
N CYS A 309 50.45 32.17 86.92
CA CYS A 309 51.41 33.06 87.54
C CYS A 309 51.25 32.95 89.06
N HIS A 310 52.34 32.55 89.72
CA HIS A 310 52.43 32.38 91.18
C HIS A 310 53.28 33.52 91.73
N THR A 311 52.64 34.57 92.26
CA THR A 311 53.35 35.75 92.76
C THR A 311 53.68 35.55 94.25
N PRO A 312 54.96 35.61 94.67
CA PRO A 312 55.28 35.50 96.09
C PRO A 312 54.56 36.54 96.94
N VAL A 313 53.96 36.11 98.04
CA VAL A 313 53.35 36.97 99.06
C VAL A 313 54.46 37.59 99.91
N SER A 314 54.34 38.89 100.15
CA SER A 314 55.20 39.57 101.12
C SER A 314 54.74 39.23 102.53
N CYS A 315 55.59 38.52 103.29
CA CYS A 315 55.31 38.19 104.69
C CYS A 315 55.87 39.20 105.70
N ASP A 316 56.41 40.32 105.23
CA ASP A 316 56.83 41.42 106.11
C ASP A 316 55.61 41.96 106.88
N ASP A 317 55.62 41.84 108.21
CA ASP A 317 54.57 42.38 109.08
C ASP A 317 54.82 43.84 109.51
N GLY A 318 55.98 44.40 109.13
CA GLY A 318 56.41 45.75 109.49
C GLY A 318 56.94 45.88 110.91
N GLU A 319 57.15 44.78 111.65
CA GLU A 319 57.68 44.80 113.01
C GLU A 319 59.20 44.49 113.00
N ASP A 320 60.03 45.46 113.39
CA ASP A 320 61.50 45.34 113.29
C ASP A 320 62.09 44.15 114.10
N CYS A 321 61.35 43.61 115.06
CA CYS A 321 61.81 42.58 116.01
C CYS A 321 61.31 41.16 115.70
N THR A 322 60.70 40.96 114.54
CA THR A 322 60.35 39.65 113.99
C THR A 322 61.31 39.27 112.86
N THR A 323 61.46 37.97 112.63
CA THR A 323 61.98 37.43 111.37
C THR A 323 60.81 36.80 110.65
N ASP A 324 60.50 37.35 109.48
CA ASP A 324 59.41 36.87 108.65
C ASP A 324 59.91 35.82 107.68
N THR A 325 59.29 34.66 107.75
CA THR A 325 59.53 33.57 106.80
C THR A 325 58.20 33.14 106.25
N CYS A 326 58.19 32.67 105.01
CA CYS A 326 57.01 32.02 104.49
C CYS A 326 57.23 30.51 104.44
N SER A 327 56.24 29.76 104.94
CA SER A 327 56.20 28.30 104.86
C SER A 327 55.07 27.88 103.95
N SER A 328 55.36 27.05 102.96
CA SER A 328 54.38 26.68 101.93
C SER A 328 53.09 26.05 102.44
N LYS A 329 53.11 25.46 103.65
CA LYS A 329 51.92 24.87 104.28
C LYS A 329 51.32 25.69 105.42
N LEU A 330 52.05 26.67 105.95
CA LEU A 330 51.59 27.48 107.09
C LEU A 330 51.31 28.94 106.72
N GLY A 331 51.73 29.39 105.53
CA GLY A 331 51.71 30.78 105.12
C GLY A 331 52.82 31.58 105.82
N CYS A 332 52.58 32.87 106.03
CA CYS A 332 53.51 33.74 106.72
C CYS A 332 53.69 33.33 108.18
N VAL A 333 54.95 33.18 108.59
CA VAL A 333 55.38 32.83 109.94
C VAL A 333 56.34 33.90 110.44
N HIS A 334 55.88 34.64 111.45
CA HIS A 334 56.61 35.71 112.11
C HIS A 334 57.22 35.18 113.40
N THR A 335 58.55 35.16 113.50
CA THR A 335 59.26 34.64 114.68
C THR A 335 60.02 35.75 115.39
N TYR A 336 59.73 36.00 116.66
CA TYR A 336 60.45 36.99 117.45
C TYR A 336 61.96 36.66 117.55
N ILE A 337 62.80 37.66 117.29
CA ILE A 337 64.26 37.53 117.40
C ILE A 337 64.64 37.42 118.89
N THR A 338 65.06 36.22 119.32
CA THR A 338 65.62 36.03 120.66
C THR A 338 67.13 36.30 120.66
N ILE A 339 67.67 36.67 121.83
CA ILE A 339 68.95 37.37 122.07
C ILE A 339 70.22 36.55 121.63
N SER A 340 70.07 35.40 120.98
CA SER A 340 71.15 34.54 120.49
C SER A 340 71.35 34.57 118.96
N GLN A 341 70.71 35.48 118.23
CA GLN A 341 70.96 35.77 116.81
C GLN A 341 71.45 37.23 116.64
N PRO A 342 72.33 37.53 115.66
CA PRO A 342 72.86 38.89 115.47
C PRO A 342 71.72 39.85 115.09
N LYS A 343 71.43 40.79 115.98
CA LYS A 343 70.38 41.80 115.83
C LYS A 343 70.70 42.80 114.70
N PRO A 344 69.72 43.18 113.85
CA PRO A 344 69.73 44.49 113.20
C PRO A 344 69.74 45.61 114.24
N VAL A 345 70.31 46.77 113.91
CA VAL A 345 70.70 47.81 114.88
C VAL A 345 69.51 48.55 115.53
N ASP A 346 68.27 48.23 115.14
CA ASP A 346 67.05 48.90 115.64
C ASP A 346 66.10 48.00 116.47
N CYS A 347 66.54 46.82 116.94
CA CYS A 347 65.75 45.88 117.77
C CYS A 347 66.16 45.81 119.27
#